data_AF-A0A1Y4J2Y9-F1
#
_entry.id   AF-A0A1Y4J2Y9-F1
#
_cell.length_a   1.000
_cell.length_b   1.000
_cell.length_c   1.000
_cell.angle_alpha   90.00
_cell.angle_beta   90.00
_cell.angle_gamma   90.00
#
_symmetry.space_group_name_H-M   'P 1'
#
loop_
_entity.id
_entity.type
_entity.pdbx_description
1 polymer ?
#
loop_
_entity_poly.entity_id
_entity_poly.type
_entity_poly.pdbx_seq_one_letter_code
_entity_poly.pdbx_strand_id
1 'polypeptide(L)'
;MMLDTLYQLFYLRREAEAERRRLQELENGPATAEIRTIMEDRLRRVEKQRDRLAAYIDAIEDDFIRTLFVLKFEKRLTWRQIALSMGGRNCADNLARTAQRYVAKHPL
;
A
#
# COMPACT_ATOMS: atom_id res chain seq x y z
N MET A 1 -7.64 13.86 -6.25
CA MET A 1 -7.15 12.49 -5.99
C MET A 1 -7.37 12.15 -4.53
N MET A 2 -7.83 10.94 -4.18
CA MET A 2 -8.21 10.60 -2.80
C MET A 2 -7.18 9.70 -2.11
N LEU A 3 -7.00 9.91 -0.80
CA LEU A 3 -6.19 9.03 0.06
C LEU A 3 -6.64 7.58 0.01
N ASP A 4 -7.91 7.33 -0.34
CA ASP A 4 -8.53 6.01 -0.46
C ASP A 4 -7.75 5.08 -1.39
N THR A 5 -7.17 5.60 -2.48
CA THR A 5 -6.33 4.81 -3.40
C THR A 5 -5.04 4.34 -2.71
N LEU A 6 -4.45 5.15 -1.84
CA LEU A 6 -3.26 4.76 -1.06
C LEU A 6 -3.63 3.82 0.10
N TYR A 7 -4.84 3.94 0.67
CA TYR A 7 -5.33 2.98 1.66
C TYR A 7 -5.49 1.56 1.11
N GLN A 8 -5.69 1.42 -0.20
CA GLN A 8 -5.71 0.12 -0.87
C GLN A 8 -4.36 -0.59 -0.81
N LEU A 9 -3.22 0.11 -0.68
CA LEU A 9 -1.88 -0.49 -0.72
C LEU A 9 -1.71 -1.66 0.26
N PHE A 10 -2.09 -1.48 1.52
CA PHE A 10 -2.00 -2.58 2.48
C PHE A 10 -2.89 -3.77 2.11
N TYR A 11 -4.13 -3.51 1.66
CA TYR A 11 -5.05 -4.57 1.30
C TYR A 11 -4.52 -5.36 0.10
N LEU A 12 -4.03 -4.66 -0.93
CA LEU A 12 -3.42 -5.25 -2.12
C LEU A 12 -2.15 -6.03 -1.77
N ARG A 13 -1.33 -5.56 -0.81
CA ARG A 13 -0.15 -6.31 -0.34
C ARG A 13 -0.55 -7.63 0.29
N ARG A 14 -1.55 -7.63 1.18
CA ARG A 14 -2.06 -8.86 1.81
C ARG A 14 -2.73 -9.79 0.80
N GLU A 15 -3.46 -9.24 -0.16
CA GLU A 15 -4.09 -10.04 -1.21
C GLU A 15 -3.03 -10.69 -2.11
N ALA A 16 -2.02 -9.94 -2.56
CA ALA A 16 -0.89 -10.51 -3.33
C ALA A 16 -0.16 -11.61 -2.54
N GLU A 17 0.09 -11.40 -1.25
CA GLU A 17 0.70 -12.42 -0.39
C GLU A 17 -0.18 -13.67 -0.25
N ALA A 18 -1.50 -13.51 -0.13
CA ALA A 18 -2.44 -14.63 -0.02
C ALA A 18 -2.58 -15.39 -1.36
N GLU A 19 -2.69 -14.69 -2.48
CA GLU A 19 -2.77 -15.33 -3.80
C GLU A 19 -1.46 -16.03 -4.17
N ARG A 20 -0.29 -15.48 -3.81
CA ARG A 20 1.00 -16.19 -3.94
C ARG A 20 1.03 -17.51 -3.18
N ARG A 21 0.53 -17.53 -1.93
CA ARG A 21 0.46 -18.76 -1.12
C ARG A 21 -0.47 -19.80 -1.73
N ARG A 22 -1.67 -19.37 -2.18
CA ARG A 22 -2.61 -20.26 -2.87
C ARG A 22 -2.03 -20.84 -4.15
N LEU A 23 -1.31 -20.02 -4.93
CA LEU A 23 -0.65 -20.49 -6.15
C LEU A 23 0.42 -21.55 -5.81
N GLN A 24 1.22 -21.32 -4.77
CA GLN A 24 2.24 -22.26 -4.31
C GLN A 24 1.63 -23.59 -3.82
N GLU A 25 0.46 -23.55 -3.17
CA GLU A 25 -0.28 -24.76 -2.78
C GLU A 25 -0.81 -25.52 -4.02
N LEU A 26 -1.26 -24.81 -5.05
CA LEU A 26 -1.80 -25.39 -6.29
C LEU A 26 -0.72 -25.93 -7.25
N GLU A 27 0.51 -25.39 -7.23
CA GLU A 27 1.65 -25.97 -7.94
C GLU A 27 1.93 -27.42 -7.49
N ASN A 28 1.58 -27.76 -6.25
CA ASN A 28 1.77 -29.08 -5.66
C ASN A 28 0.51 -29.98 -5.73
N GLY A 29 -0.59 -29.51 -6.33
CA GLY A 29 -1.88 -30.21 -6.38
C GLY A 29 -2.41 -30.45 -7.81
N PRO A 30 -3.57 -31.12 -7.97
CA PRO A 30 -4.12 -31.51 -9.27
C PRO A 30 -4.79 -30.35 -10.06
N ALA A 31 -4.39 -29.10 -9.81
CA ALA A 31 -5.01 -27.93 -10.42
C ALA A 31 -4.85 -27.94 -11.94
N THR A 32 -5.94 -27.67 -12.67
CA THR A 32 -5.90 -27.58 -14.13
C THR A 32 -5.11 -26.34 -14.57
N ALA A 33 -4.42 -26.42 -15.71
CA ALA A 33 -3.60 -25.32 -16.24
C ALA A 33 -4.40 -24.01 -16.44
N GLU A 34 -5.70 -24.11 -16.73
CA GLU A 34 -6.61 -22.99 -16.86
C GLU A 34 -6.83 -22.24 -15.54
N ILE A 35 -7.10 -22.96 -14.44
CA ILE A 35 -7.29 -22.37 -13.11
C ILE A 35 -6.00 -21.64 -12.67
N ARG A 36 -4.84 -22.24 -12.95
CA ARG A 36 -3.54 -21.62 -12.66
C ARG A 36 -3.38 -20.31 -13.42
N THR A 37 -3.65 -20.30 -14.72
CA THR A 37 -3.54 -19.10 -15.58
C THR A 37 -4.43 -17.97 -15.06
N ILE A 38 -5.68 -18.26 -14.70
CA ILE A 38 -6.61 -17.26 -14.16
C ILE A 38 -6.08 -16.66 -12.84
N MET A 39 -5.52 -17.49 -11.96
CA MET A 39 -4.96 -17.05 -10.69
C MET A 39 -3.69 -16.22 -10.87
N GLU A 40 -2.79 -16.61 -11.78
CA GLU A 40 -1.58 -15.85 -12.12
C GLU A 40 -1.93 -14.47 -12.68
N ASP A 41 -2.91 -14.39 -13.58
CA ASP A 41 -3.35 -13.11 -14.13
C ASP A 41 -3.98 -12.21 -13.08
N ARG A 42 -4.75 -12.79 -12.15
CA ARG A 42 -5.29 -12.05 -11.00
C ARG A 42 -4.17 -11.53 -10.11
N LEU A 43 -3.21 -12.38 -9.75
CA LEU A 43 -2.05 -12.00 -8.94
C LEU A 43 -1.27 -10.86 -9.60
N ARG A 44 -0.97 -10.98 -10.90
CA ARG A 44 -0.25 -9.96 -11.68
C ARG A 44 -0.96 -8.61 -11.66
N ARG A 45 -2.29 -8.59 -11.73
CA ARG A 45 -3.09 -7.34 -11.63
C ARG A 45 -2.94 -6.69 -10.25
N VAL A 46 -3.07 -7.48 -9.18
CA VAL A 46 -2.95 -7.00 -7.79
C VAL A 46 -1.53 -6.48 -7.53
N GLU A 47 -0.51 -7.19 -7.98
CA GLU A 47 0.90 -6.79 -7.84
C GLU A 47 1.20 -5.50 -8.58
N LYS A 48 0.74 -5.36 -9.83
CA LYS A 48 0.92 -4.12 -10.60
C LYS A 48 0.31 -2.91 -9.90
N GLN A 49 -0.87 -3.06 -9.29
CA GLN A 49 -1.50 -1.99 -8.53
C GLN A 49 -0.73 -1.68 -7.24
N ARG A 50 -0.30 -2.70 -6.49
CA ARG A 50 0.54 -2.55 -5.30
C ARG A 50 1.83 -1.81 -5.64
N ASP A 51 2.52 -2.21 -6.70
CA ASP A 51 3.83 -1.69 -7.08
C ASP A 51 3.74 -0.24 -7.52
N ARG A 52 2.66 0.15 -8.22
CA ARG A 52 2.40 1.56 -8.54
C ARG A 52 2.28 2.42 -7.28
N LEU A 53 1.56 1.95 -6.27
CA LEU A 53 1.36 2.68 -5.01
C LEU A 53 2.64 2.73 -4.16
N ALA A 54 3.40 1.63 -4.12
CA ALA A 54 4.70 1.59 -3.44
C ALA A 54 5.71 2.53 -4.10
N ALA A 55 5.83 2.48 -5.43
CA ALA A 55 6.72 3.36 -6.19
C ALA A 55 6.38 4.84 -6.01
N TYR A 56 5.09 5.19 -5.89
CA TYR A 56 4.70 6.56 -5.57
C TYR A 56 5.21 7.03 -4.21
N ILE A 57 5.16 6.18 -3.18
CA ILE A 57 5.69 6.49 -1.86
C ILE A 57 7.22 6.61 -1.93
N ASP A 58 7.90 5.68 -2.60
CA ASP A 58 9.36 5.69 -2.75
C ASP A 58 9.86 6.94 -3.50
N ALA A 59 9.08 7.46 -4.45
CA ALA A 59 9.40 8.66 -5.22
C ALA A 59 9.21 9.98 -4.46
N ILE A 60 8.64 9.97 -3.24
CA ILE A 60 8.48 11.19 -2.43
C ILE A 60 9.87 11.65 -1.97
N GLU A 61 10.33 12.82 -2.42
CA GLU A 61 11.66 13.35 -2.06
C GLU A 61 11.76 13.79 -0.59
N ASP A 62 10.69 14.40 -0.04
CA ASP A 62 10.65 14.87 1.33
C ASP A 62 10.61 13.69 2.32
N ASP A 63 11.69 13.51 3.09
CA ASP A 63 11.82 12.40 4.04
C ASP A 63 10.75 12.38 5.13
N PHE A 64 10.26 13.55 5.56
CA PHE A 64 9.19 13.64 6.55
C PHE A 64 7.88 13.13 5.95
N ILE A 65 7.55 13.55 4.73
CA ILE A 65 6.35 13.09 4.02
C ILE A 65 6.47 11.60 3.66
N ARG A 66 7.64 11.14 3.18
CA ARG A 66 7.88 9.72 2.86
C ARG A 66 7.65 8.86 4.11
N THR A 67 8.25 9.25 5.23
CA THR A 67 8.08 8.55 6.52
C THR A 67 6.62 8.55 6.97
N LEU A 68 5.94 9.68 6.87
CA LEU A 68 4.51 9.81 7.18
C LEU A 68 3.67 8.82 6.35
N PHE A 69 3.95 8.70 5.05
CA PHE A 69 3.22 7.84 4.13
C PHE A 69 3.51 6.36 4.36
N VAL A 70 4.77 5.97 4.60
CA VAL A 70 5.13 4.61 4.98
C VAL A 70 4.39 4.19 6.26
N LEU A 71 4.46 4.99 7.31
CA LEU A 71 3.77 4.69 8.57
C LEU A 71 2.25 4.60 8.38
N LYS A 72 1.69 5.47 7.54
CA LYS A 72 0.24 5.54 7.34
C LYS A 72 -0.30 4.41 6.46
N PHE A 73 0.28 4.21 5.28
CA PHE A 73 -0.29 3.39 4.22
C PHE A 73 0.32 1.99 4.16
N GLU A 74 1.59 1.83 4.52
CA GLU A 74 2.20 0.50 4.62
C GLU A 74 2.04 -0.12 6.00
N LYS A 75 2.28 0.64 7.07
CA LYS A 75 2.23 0.12 8.46
C LYS A 75 0.86 0.24 9.13
N ARG A 76 -0.10 0.90 8.48
CA ARG A 76 -1.50 1.07 8.96
C ARG A 76 -1.62 1.77 10.31
N LEU A 77 -0.68 2.65 10.65
CA LEU A 77 -0.79 3.38 11.91
C LEU A 77 -1.93 4.41 11.85
N THR A 78 -2.61 4.58 12.97
CA THR A 78 -3.55 5.70 13.15
C THR A 78 -2.78 7.01 13.16
N TRP A 79 -3.41 8.11 12.76
CA TRP A 79 -2.76 9.44 12.80
C TRP A 79 -2.24 9.80 14.19
N ARG A 80 -2.90 9.32 15.26
CA ARG A 80 -2.44 9.47 16.64
C ARG A 80 -1.17 8.67 16.93
N GLN A 81 -1.11 7.40 16.52
CA GLN A 81 0.11 6.58 16.66
C GLN A 81 1.28 7.17 15.87
N ILE A 82 1.02 7.71 14.68
CA ILE A 82 2.05 8.37 13.88
C ILE A 82 2.57 9.64 14.58
N ALA A 83 1.67 10.48 15.10
CA ALA A 83 2.06 11.67 15.85
C ALA A 83 2.95 11.32 17.07
N LEU A 84 2.64 10.23 17.77
CA LEU A 84 3.48 9.70 18.84
C LEU A 84 4.83 9.17 18.32
N SER A 85 4.82 8.44 17.20
CA SER A 85 6.01 7.85 16.58
C SER A 85 6.99 8.89 16.02
N MET A 86 6.48 9.99 15.44
CA MET A 86 7.31 11.04 14.82
C MET A 86 7.71 12.14 15.82
N GLY A 87 7.01 12.26 16.96
CA GLY A 87 7.31 13.26 17.98
C GLY A 87 7.14 14.71 17.52
N GLY A 88 7.91 15.64 18.10
CA GLY A 88 8.05 17.01 17.57
C GLY A 88 6.83 17.93 17.66
N ARG A 89 5.93 17.74 18.65
CA ARG A 89 4.64 18.45 18.78
C ARG A 89 3.69 18.26 17.57
N ASN A 90 3.90 17.22 16.76
CA ASN A 90 2.94 16.85 15.73
C ASN A 90 1.61 16.43 16.38
N CYS A 91 0.49 16.79 15.75
CA CYS A 91 -0.83 16.30 16.12
C CYS A 91 -1.50 15.60 14.93
N ALA A 92 -2.40 14.65 15.23
CA ALA A 92 -3.07 13.81 14.24
C ALA A 92 -3.72 14.62 13.10
N ASP A 93 -4.39 15.71 13.44
CA ASP A 93 -5.12 16.54 12.46
C ASP A 93 -4.18 17.30 11.52
N ASN A 94 -3.01 17.72 12.00
CA ASN A 94 -2.02 18.40 11.17
C ASN A 94 -1.35 17.42 10.21
N LEU A 95 -1.07 16.20 10.66
CA LEU A 95 -0.51 15.14 9.82
C LEU A 95 -1.49 14.71 8.73
N ALA A 96 -2.77 14.51 9.08
CA ALA A 96 -3.82 14.15 8.11
C ALA A 96 -3.97 15.23 7.03
N ARG A 97 -4.04 16.51 7.41
CA ARG A 97 -4.09 17.63 6.47
C ARG A 97 -2.83 17.74 5.61
N THR A 98 -1.67 17.46 6.17
CA THR A 98 -0.40 17.46 5.43
C THR A 98 -0.39 16.40 4.33
N ALA A 99 -0.79 15.16 4.66
CA ALA A 99 -0.90 14.10 3.67
C ALA A 99 -1.94 14.42 2.58
N GLN A 100 -3.11 14.94 2.95
CA GLN A 100 -4.14 15.36 1.99
C GLN A 100 -3.62 16.43 1.02
N ARG A 101 -2.93 17.46 1.53
CA ARG A 101 -2.36 18.52 0.69
C ARG A 101 -1.27 18.01 -0.24
N TYR A 102 -0.43 17.09 0.24
CA TYR A 102 0.61 16.49 -0.59
C TYR A 102 0.01 15.73 -1.77
N VAL A 103 -0.93 14.82 -1.51
CA VAL A 103 -1.63 14.03 -2.54
C VAL A 103 -2.40 14.91 -3.52
N ALA A 104 -2.97 16.02 -3.06
CA ALA A 104 -3.65 16.98 -3.93
C ALA A 104 -2.68 17.68 -4.92
N LYS A 105 -1.44 17.94 -4.50
CA LYS A 105 -0.41 18.58 -5.33
C LYS A 105 0.39 17.59 -6.18
N HIS A 106 0.53 16.36 -5.73
CA HIS A 106 1.34 15.31 -6.36
C HIS A 106 0.47 14.08 -6.65
N PRO A 107 -0.32 14.10 -7.75
CA PRO A 107 -1.11 12.97 -8.14
C PRO A 107 -0.27 11.75 -8.59
N LEU A 108 -0.86 10.56 -8.48
CA LEU A 108 -0.35 9.21 -8.77
C LEU A 108 -0.49 8.83 -10.25
#